data_AF-Q093Z3-F1
#
_entry.id   AF-Q093Z3-F1
#
_cell.length_a   1.000
_cell.length_b   1.000
_cell.length_c   1.000
_cell.angle_alpha   90.00
_cell.angle_beta   90.00
_cell.angle_gamma   90.00
#
_symmetry.space_group_name_H-M   'P 1'
#
loop_
_entity.id
_entity.type
_entity.pdbx_description
1 polymer ?
#
loop_
_entity_poly.entity_id
_entity_poly.type
_entity_poly.pdbx_seq_one_letter_code
_entity_poly.pdbx_strand_id
1 'polypeptide(L)' 'MRKLKVIEHISLDGVIQVSGEDGDFPYGDWTAPYRPPAGRDAILAEHGESFDLLLGRRTILSTYKVAGPLKTG' A
#
# COMPACT_ATOMS: atom_id res chain seq x y z
N MET A 1 -15.86 -18.73 -7.83
CA MET A 1 -14.39 -18.68 -7.67
C MET A 1 -14.01 -17.43 -6.91
N ARG A 2 -13.04 -17.50 -5.99
CA ARG A 2 -12.48 -16.31 -5.33
C ARG A 2 -11.61 -15.55 -6.34
N LYS A 3 -11.72 -14.22 -6.40
CA LYS A 3 -10.90 -13.38 -7.27
C LYS A 3 -9.65 -12.93 -6.53
N LEU A 4 -8.49 -13.07 -7.15
CA LEU A 4 -7.25 -12.45 -6.69
C LEU A 4 -7.17 -11.03 -7.28
N LYS A 5 -7.05 -10.02 -6.43
CA LYS A 5 -6.82 -8.63 -6.83
C LYS A 5 -5.42 -8.20 -6.37
N VAL A 6 -4.70 -7.49 -7.23
CA VAL A 6 -3.43 -6.84 -6.89
C VAL A 6 -3.68 -5.34 -6.87
N ILE A 7 -3.30 -4.67 -5.78
CA ILE A 7 -3.52 -3.23 -5.58
C ILE A 7 -2.21 -2.61 -5.13
N GLU A 8 -1.73 -1.63 -5.89
CA GLU A 8 -0.44 -0.98 -5.67
C GLU A 8 -0.43 0.45 -6.23
N HIS A 9 0.45 1.29 -5.69
CA HIS A 9 0.85 2.54 -6.34
C HIS A 9 2.19 2.28 -7.04
N ILE A 10 2.22 2.47 -8.35
CA ILE A 10 3.40 2.24 -9.20
C ILE A 10 3.71 3.51 -9.99
N SER A 11 4.99 3.83 -10.16
CA SER A 11 5.41 4.92 -11.05
C SER A 11 5.26 4.52 -12.52
N LEU A 12 5.33 5.48 -13.43
CA LEU A 12 5.25 5.20 -14.87
C LEU A 12 6.43 4.36 -15.39
N ASP A 13 7.58 4.41 -14.72
CA ASP A 13 8.78 3.61 -14.97
C ASP A 13 8.85 2.33 -14.13
N GLY A 14 7.79 1.97 -13.41
CA GLY A 14 7.63 0.66 -12.79
C GLY A 14 8.16 0.51 -11.36
N VAL A 15 8.37 1.61 -10.64
CA VAL A 15 8.85 1.60 -9.25
C VAL A 15 7.69 1.39 -8.28
N ILE A 16 7.84 0.38 -7.42
CA ILE A 16 7.01 0.15 -6.23
C ILE A 16 7.95 0.20 -5.04
N GLN A 17 7.69 1.11 -4.09
CA GLN A 17 8.57 1.33 -2.95
C GLN A 17 7.77 1.46 -1.67
N VAL A 18 8.35 0.90 -0.60
CA VAL A 18 7.86 1.04 0.76
C VAL A 18 8.43 2.35 1.32
N SER A 19 7.58 3.20 1.91
CA SER A 19 7.94 4.54 2.42
C SER A 19 8.77 4.53 3.71
N GLY A 20 9.41 3.42 4.06
CA GLY A 20 10.21 3.29 5.27
C GLY A 20 11.61 3.88 5.11
N GLU A 21 12.19 4.35 6.21
CA GLU A 21 13.57 4.87 6.31
C GLU A 21 14.66 3.82 6.00
N ASP A 22 14.30 2.53 5.91
CA ASP A 22 15.23 1.40 5.79
C ASP A 22 15.83 1.22 4.36
N GLY A 23 15.76 2.23 3.49
CA GLY A 23 16.28 2.14 2.13
C GLY A 23 16.91 3.43 1.64
N ASP A 24 18.01 3.31 0.88
CA ASP A 24 18.77 4.42 0.27
C ASP A 24 18.02 5.12 -0.88
N PHE A 25 16.69 4.96 -0.98
CA PHE A 25 15.91 5.60 -2.02
C PHE A 25 15.70 7.08 -1.67
N PRO A 26 16.18 8.02 -2.49
CA PRO A 26 16.28 9.43 -2.10
C PRO A 26 14.93 10.16 -2.05
N TYR A 27 13.86 9.54 -2.55
CA TYR A 27 12.53 10.16 -2.63
C TYR A 27 11.56 9.48 -1.65
N GLY A 28 11.75 9.77 -0.36
CA GLY A 28 10.81 9.38 0.69
C GLY A 28 9.39 9.87 0.37
N ASP A 29 8.42 8.99 0.55
CA ASP A 29 6.99 9.23 0.29
C ASP A 29 6.67 9.95 -1.05
N TRP A 30 7.38 9.59 -2.13
CA TRP A 30 7.22 10.18 -3.46
C TRP A 30 5.80 10.09 -4.04
N THR A 31 4.96 9.21 -3.50
CA THR A 31 3.56 9.05 -3.92
C THR A 31 2.63 10.11 -3.33
N ALA A 32 3.02 10.81 -2.24
CA ALA A 32 2.13 11.71 -1.50
C ALA A 32 1.43 12.77 -2.35
N PRO A 33 2.10 13.45 -3.31
CA PRO A 33 1.45 14.45 -4.16
C PRO A 33 0.36 13.87 -5.09
N TYR A 34 0.34 12.56 -5.30
CA TYR A 34 -0.53 11.85 -6.24
C TYR A 34 -1.68 11.09 -5.57
N ARG A 35 -2.00 11.39 -4.29
CA ARG A 35 -3.08 10.74 -3.52
C ARG A 35 -4.32 11.64 -3.36
N PRO A 36 -5.05 12.00 -4.43
CA PRO A 36 -6.28 12.80 -4.31
C PRO A 36 -7.42 11.96 -3.67
N PRO A 37 -8.44 12.62 -3.08
CA PRO A 37 -9.57 11.92 -2.47
C PRO A 37 -10.28 10.93 -3.41
N ALA A 38 -10.48 11.32 -4.68
CA ALA A 38 -11.10 10.43 -5.67
C ALA A 38 -10.29 9.14 -5.92
N GLY A 39 -8.96 9.22 -5.91
CA GLY A 39 -8.09 8.05 -6.05
C GLY A 39 -8.19 7.13 -4.83
N ARG A 40 -8.21 7.70 -3.62
CA ARG A 40 -8.44 6.95 -2.38
C ARG A 40 -9.77 6.21 -2.42
N ASP A 41 -10.85 6.90 -2.78
CA ASP A 41 -12.20 6.34 -2.75
C ASP A 41 -12.37 5.22 -3.80
N ALA A 42 -11.75 5.36 -4.98
CA ALA A 42 -11.70 4.29 -5.99
C ALA A 42 -10.97 3.03 -5.47
N ILE A 43 -9.83 3.21 -4.80
CA ILE A 43 -9.08 2.08 -4.21
C ILE A 43 -9.90 1.40 -3.11
N LEU A 44 -10.57 2.15 -2.24
CA LEU A 44 -11.42 1.58 -1.18
C LEU A 44 -12.60 0.78 -1.76
N ALA A 45 -13.23 1.28 -2.83
CA ALA A 45 -14.29 0.54 -3.52
C ALA A 45 -13.79 -0.81 -4.09
N GLU A 46 -12.54 -0.86 -4.56
CA GLU A 46 -11.94 -2.11 -5.06
C GLU A 46 -11.59 -3.12 -3.96
N HIS A 47 -11.26 -2.66 -2.75
CA HIS A 47 -11.04 -3.56 -1.60
C HIS A 47 -12.34 -4.25 -1.17
N GLY A 48 -13.48 -3.56 -1.26
CA GLY A 48 -14.76 -4.02 -0.73
C GLY A 48 -14.80 -4.00 0.81
N GLU A 49 -15.84 -4.61 1.40
CA GLU A 49 -16.04 -4.59 2.85
C GLU A 49 -15.13 -5.56 3.61
N SER A 50 -14.77 -6.70 3.01
CA SER A 50 -13.89 -7.69 3.62
C SER A 50 -13.07 -8.46 2.58
N PHE A 51 -11.81 -8.72 2.91
CA PHE A 51 -10.88 -9.47 2.09
C PHE A 51 -9.77 -10.11 2.94
N ASP A 52 -9.22 -11.21 2.45
CA ASP A 52 -7.98 -11.78 3.00
C ASP A 52 -6.80 -11.01 2.39
N LEU A 53 -5.89 -10.53 3.24
CA LEU A 53 -4.73 -9.75 2.83
C LEU A 53 -3.46 -10.61 2.84
N LEU A 54 -2.80 -10.69 1.68
CA LEU A 54 -1.49 -11.33 1.54
C LEU A 54 -0.41 -10.27 1.36
N LEU A 55 0.54 -10.19 2.31
CA LEU A 55 1.67 -9.26 2.26
C LEU A 55 3.00 -9.99 2.39
N GLY A 56 4.01 -9.48 1.69
CA GLY A 56 5.40 -9.88 1.90
C GLY A 56 5.95 -9.35 3.23
N ARG A 57 6.96 -10.04 3.78
CA ARG A 57 7.63 -9.69 5.06
C ARG A 57 8.11 -8.23 5.14
N ARG A 58 8.61 -7.67 4.04
CA ARG A 58 9.12 -6.28 4.01
C ARG A 58 7.98 -5.26 4.09
N THR A 59 6.85 -5.56 3.44
CA THR A 59 5.68 -4.69 3.41
C THR A 59 4.98 -4.67 4.76
N ILE A 60 4.75 -5.85 5.36
CA ILE A 60 4.06 -5.94 6.65
C ILE A 60 4.80 -5.15 7.75
N LEU A 61 6.13 -5.25 7.82
CA LEU A 61 6.94 -4.54 8.82
C LEU A 61 6.85 -3.02 8.68
N SER A 62 6.77 -2.49 7.46
CA SER A 62 6.58 -1.06 7.26
C SER A 62 5.18 -0.60 7.66
N THR A 63 4.14 -1.37 7.36
CA THR A 63 2.78 -1.06 7.81
C THR A 63 2.72 -0.98 9.34
N TYR A 64 3.38 -1.91 10.05
CA TYR A 64 3.49 -1.85 11.52
C TYR A 64 4.16 -0.57 12.02
N LYS A 65 5.23 -0.10 11.35
CA LYS A 65 5.95 1.13 11.72
C LYS A 65 5.10 2.39 11.52
N VAL A 66 4.25 2.43 10.49
CA VAL A 66 3.46 3.62 10.12
C VAL A 66 2.08 3.65 10.80
N ALA A 67 1.38 2.52 10.87
CA ALA A 67 -0.02 2.44 11.30
C ALA A 67 -0.21 1.76 12.67
N GLY A 68 0.86 1.23 13.27
CA GLY A 68 0.76 0.37 14.46
C GLY A 68 0.29 -1.05 14.11
N PRO A 69 -0.01 -1.89 15.12
CA PRO A 69 -0.44 -3.26 14.87
C PRO A 69 -1.76 -3.30 14.11
N LEU A 70 -1.79 -4.15 13.06
CA LEU A 70 -3.03 -4.48 12.35
C LEU A 70 -4.05 -5.00 13.38
N LYS A 71 -5.17 -4.30 13.53
CA LYS A 71 -6.29 -4.80 14.32
C LYS A 71 -6.89 -5.98 13.56
N THR A 72 -6.61 -7.18 14.03
CA THR A 72 -7.33 -8.38 13.61
C THR A 72 -8.73 -8.30 14.25
N GLY A 73 -9.75 -8.10 13.41
CA GLY A 73 -11.15 -8.35 13.77
C GLY A 73 -11.44 -9.84 13.76
#